data_AF-A0A183MA87-F1
#
_entry.id   AF-A0A183MA87-F1
#
_cell.length_a   1.000
_cell.length_b   1.000
_cell.length_c   1.000
_cell.angle_alpha   90.00
_cell.angle_beta   90.00
_cell.angle_gamma   90.00
#
_symmetry.space_group_name_H-M   'P 1'
#
loop_
_entity.id
_entity.type
_entity.pdbx_description
1 polymer ?
#
loop_
_entity_poly.entity_id
_entity_poly.type
_entity_poly.pdbx_seq_one_letter_code
_entity_poly.pdbx_strand_id
1 'polypeptide(L)'
;MLELILKVLQWINDFFLLNNRYDVVVDCSDNLATRYLINEACAVTGPKPLVSGSALRLEGQMTVYLTKQILPSEEVLSSSNLPAEYRAPCFRCLYPVPPPASSVQGCSEAGVFGVVPGIIGTMQAAEVIKILTGVGGEFFLTTKSLWSF
;
A
#
# COMPACT_ATOMS: atom_id res chain seq x y z
N MET A 1 24.90 12.34 -5.74
CA MET A 1 25.52 11.42 -4.74
C MET A 1 25.00 11.72 -3.33
N LEU A 2 25.08 12.96 -2.84
CA LEU A 2 24.54 13.38 -1.54
C LEU A 2 23.01 13.21 -1.38
N GLU A 3 22.20 13.57 -2.39
CA GLU A 3 20.74 13.34 -2.34
C GLU A 3 20.36 11.85 -2.27
N LEU A 4 21.14 10.99 -2.92
CA LEU A 4 20.91 9.55 -2.90
C LEU A 4 21.18 8.99 -1.50
N ILE A 5 22.26 9.47 -0.85
CA ILE A 5 22.62 9.11 0.51
C ILE A 5 21.57 9.61 1.51
N LEU A 6 21.06 10.84 1.37
CA LEU A 6 19.99 11.36 2.23
C LEU A 6 18.68 10.59 2.07
N LYS A 7 18.30 10.22 0.83
CA LYS A 7 17.13 9.37 0.58
C LYS A 7 17.29 7.98 1.19
N VAL A 8 18.49 7.40 1.14
CA VAL A 8 18.80 6.11 1.79
C VAL A 8 18.77 6.23 3.32
N LEU A 9 19.27 7.32 3.90
CA LEU A 9 19.22 7.54 5.36
C LEU A 9 17.81 7.82 5.88
N GLN A 10 17.01 8.60 5.14
CA GLN A 10 15.58 8.80 5.41
C GLN A 10 14.85 7.45 5.34
N TRP A 11 15.10 6.67 4.30
CA TRP A 11 14.53 5.33 4.13
C TRP A 11 14.93 4.38 5.27
N ILE A 12 16.18 4.40 5.73
CA ILE A 12 16.63 3.62 6.89
C ILE A 12 15.84 4.03 8.14
N ASN A 13 15.67 5.33 8.39
CA ASN A 13 14.89 5.82 9.52
C ASN A 13 13.42 5.41 9.43
N ASP A 14 12.80 5.59 8.26
CA ASP A 14 11.39 5.24 8.01
C ASP A 14 11.17 3.72 8.09
N PHE A 15 12.14 2.92 7.64
CA PHE A 15 12.16 1.46 7.76
C PHE A 15 12.18 1.01 9.22
N PHE A 16 13.03 1.61 10.07
CA PHE A 16 13.05 1.33 11.50
C PHE A 16 11.74 1.75 12.21
N LEU A 17 11.09 2.83 11.76
CA LEU A 17 9.79 3.26 12.30
C LEU A 17 8.68 2.25 11.98
N LEU A 18 8.63 1.77 10.74
CA LEU A 18 7.63 0.81 10.28
C LEU A 18 7.72 -0.56 10.97
N ASN A 19 8.94 -1.04 11.23
CA ASN A 19 9.16 -2.40 11.73
C ASN A 19 8.53 -2.63 13.12
N ASN A 20 8.43 -1.61 13.98
CA ASN A 20 8.01 -1.78 15.38
C ASN A 20 6.98 -0.78 15.93
N ARG A 21 6.54 0.25 15.19
CA ARG A 21 5.62 1.28 15.74
C ARG A 21 4.20 1.26 15.21
N TYR A 22 3.96 0.65 14.06
CA TYR A 22 2.66 0.71 13.40
C TYR A 22 2.13 -0.69 13.07
N ASP A 23 0.84 -0.89 13.32
CA ASP A 23 0.11 -2.13 13.03
C ASP A 23 -0.45 -2.14 11.59
N VAL A 24 -0.75 -0.95 11.04
CA VAL A 24 -1.28 -0.76 9.70
C VAL A 24 -0.66 0.49 9.08
N VAL A 25 -0.50 0.50 7.76
CA VAL A 25 -0.01 1.66 7.00
C VAL A 25 -1.08 2.12 6.03
N VAL A 26 -1.25 3.44 5.91
CA VAL A 26 -2.21 4.06 4.99
C VAL A 26 -1.43 4.89 3.98
N ASP A 27 -1.52 4.52 2.70
CA ASP A 27 -0.94 5.29 1.61
C ASP A 27 -2.01 6.24 1.04
N CYS A 28 -1.85 7.54 1.33
CA CYS A 28 -2.64 8.63 0.77
C CYS A 28 -1.79 9.53 -0.16
N SER A 29 -0.70 8.99 -0.71
CA SER A 29 0.17 9.75 -1.60
C SER A 29 -0.47 10.00 -2.97
N ASP A 30 -0.11 11.12 -3.58
CA ASP A 30 -0.61 11.59 -4.87
C ASP A 30 0.29 11.22 -6.06
N ASN A 31 1.41 10.52 -5.78
CA ASN A 31 2.43 10.19 -6.76
C ASN A 31 2.85 8.72 -6.66
N LEU A 32 3.11 8.13 -7.83
CA LEU A 32 3.34 6.70 -7.95
C LEU A 32 4.67 6.27 -7.31
N ALA A 33 5.72 7.09 -7.38
CA ALA A 33 7.02 6.77 -6.79
C ALA A 33 6.92 6.51 -5.28
N THR A 34 6.15 7.35 -4.57
CA THR A 34 5.90 7.18 -3.13
C THR A 34 5.12 5.90 -2.86
N ARG A 35 4.11 5.57 -3.67
CA ARG A 35 3.36 4.31 -3.55
C ARG A 35 4.25 3.08 -3.69
N TYR A 36 5.16 3.06 -4.67
CA TYR A 36 6.13 1.96 -4.81
C TYR A 36 7.03 1.84 -3.58
N LEU A 37 7.56 2.97 -3.11
CA LEU A 37 8.45 3.01 -1.94
C LEU A 37 7.75 2.51 -0.66
N ILE A 38 6.51 2.97 -0.41
CA ILE A 38 5.71 2.54 0.74
C ILE A 38 5.39 1.04 0.64
N ASN A 39 4.99 0.56 -0.54
CA ASN A 39 4.73 -0.86 -0.75
C ASN A 39 5.96 -1.71 -0.46
N GLU A 40 7.13 -1.32 -0.95
CA GLU A 40 8.37 -2.04 -0.67
C GLU A 40 8.70 -2.02 0.80
N ALA A 41 8.63 -0.86 1.45
CA ALA A 41 8.88 -0.73 2.88
C ALA A 41 7.96 -1.64 3.71
N CYS A 42 6.65 -1.65 3.44
CA CYS A 42 5.69 -2.51 4.14
C CYS A 42 5.90 -4.01 3.86
N ALA A 43 6.38 -4.36 2.66
CA ALA A 43 6.64 -5.75 2.29
C ALA A 43 7.89 -6.32 2.98
N VAL A 44 8.94 -5.51 3.19
CA VAL A 44 10.21 -5.97 3.76
C VAL A 44 10.23 -5.98 5.29
N THR A 45 9.40 -5.20 5.98
CA THR A 45 9.35 -5.11 7.47
C THR A 45 8.57 -6.24 8.15
N GLY A 46 8.42 -7.38 7.47
CA GLY A 46 7.32 -8.31 7.73
C GLY A 46 6.01 -7.71 7.21
N PRO A 47 5.19 -8.43 6.42
CA PRO A 47 4.09 -7.85 5.67
C PRO A 47 3.13 -7.06 6.58
N LYS A 48 3.28 -5.73 6.55
CA LYS A 48 2.40 -4.78 7.24
C LYS A 48 1.21 -4.51 6.32
N PRO A 49 -0.04 -4.68 6.79
CA PRO A 49 -1.19 -4.40 5.94
C PRO A 49 -1.15 -2.94 5.48
N LEU A 50 -1.31 -2.75 4.18
CA LEU A 50 -1.16 -1.48 3.49
C LEU A 50 -2.48 -1.10 2.83
N VAL A 51 -3.15 -0.09 3.36
CA VAL A 51 -4.39 0.46 2.80
C VAL A 51 -4.02 1.59 1.82
N SER A 52 -3.94 1.28 0.52
CA SER A 52 -3.55 2.24 -0.52
C SER A 52 -4.77 2.86 -1.18
N GLY A 53 -4.78 4.19 -1.27
CA GLY A 53 -5.80 4.99 -1.91
C GLY A 53 -5.26 5.69 -3.16
N SER A 54 -6.10 5.88 -4.15
CA SER A 54 -5.82 6.63 -5.36
C SER A 54 -7.06 7.36 -5.84
N ALA A 55 -6.86 8.51 -6.45
CA ALA A 55 -7.92 9.29 -7.07
C ALA A 55 -7.34 9.97 -8.32
N LEU A 56 -8.14 10.11 -9.36
CA LEU A 56 -7.77 10.83 -10.57
C LEU A 56 -9.04 11.34 -11.25
N ARG A 57 -9.13 12.64 -11.51
CA ARG A 57 -10.32 13.25 -12.12
C ARG A 57 -11.58 12.95 -11.32
N LEU A 58 -12.45 12.07 -11.82
CA LEU A 58 -13.70 11.65 -11.18
C LEU A 58 -13.61 10.25 -10.58
N GLU A 59 -12.49 9.55 -10.75
CA GLU A 59 -12.35 8.15 -10.38
C GLU A 59 -11.54 8.03 -9.09
N GLY A 60 -11.88 7.03 -8.28
CA GLY A 60 -11.11 6.70 -7.10
C GLY A 60 -11.03 5.19 -6.92
N GLN A 61 -9.92 4.72 -6.38
CA GLN A 61 -9.74 3.33 -6.00
C GLN A 61 -9.04 3.24 -4.64
N MET A 62 -9.52 2.35 -3.80
CA MET A 62 -8.86 1.94 -2.56
C MET A 62 -8.65 0.43 -2.59
N THR A 63 -7.45 -0.02 -2.24
CA THR A 63 -7.11 -1.44 -2.12
C THR A 63 -6.29 -1.69 -0.86
N VAL A 64 -6.63 -2.76 -0.13
CA VAL A 64 -5.81 -3.25 0.98
C VAL A 64 -4.84 -4.32 0.47
N TYR A 65 -3.54 -4.08 0.64
CA TYR A 65 -2.46 -5.00 0.28
C TYR A 65 -1.79 -5.57 1.53
N LEU A 66 -0.93 -6.58 1.33
CA LEU A 66 -0.03 -7.13 2.35
C LEU A 66 -0.77 -7.64 3.59
N THR A 67 -2.03 -8.01 3.43
CA THR A 67 -2.82 -8.69 4.46
C THR A 67 -2.31 -10.12 4.55
N LYS A 68 -2.04 -10.57 5.78
CA LYS A 68 -1.56 -11.91 6.09
C LYS A 68 -2.35 -12.97 5.29
N GLN A 69 -1.67 -13.78 4.49
CA GLN A 69 -2.29 -14.94 3.83
C GLN A 69 -1.95 -16.19 4.63
N ILE A 70 -2.91 -17.12 4.68
CA ILE A 70 -2.97 -18.34 5.51
C ILE A 70 -1.61 -19.05 5.51
N LEU A 71 -0.90 -19.03 6.64
CA LEU A 71 0.19 -19.96 6.86
C LEU A 71 -0.43 -21.32 7.22
N PRO A 72 -0.06 -22.43 6.57
CA PRO A 72 -0.15 -23.73 7.22
C PRO A 72 0.68 -23.62 8.51
N SER A 73 0.12 -24.13 9.60
CA SER A 73 0.70 -24.12 10.95
C SER A 73 2.23 -24.07 11.00
N GLU A 74 2.76 -23.06 11.69
CA GLU A 74 4.09 -22.98 12.29
C GLU A 74 5.35 -23.08 11.41
N GLU A 75 5.27 -23.02 10.07
CA GLU A 75 6.50 -22.84 9.26
C GLU A 75 6.76 -21.38 8.90
N VAL A 76 7.71 -20.77 9.61
CA VAL A 76 8.31 -19.46 9.28
C VAL A 76 9.28 -19.65 8.13
N LEU A 77 8.76 -19.84 6.92
CA LEU A 77 9.54 -19.75 5.69
C LEU A 77 9.85 -18.28 5.40
N SER A 78 11.13 -17.97 5.14
CA SER A 78 11.55 -16.63 4.73
C SER A 78 10.74 -16.19 3.50
N SER A 79 10.24 -14.95 3.50
CA SER A 79 9.44 -14.35 2.42
C SER A 79 10.00 -14.54 1.00
N SER A 80 11.30 -14.79 0.85
CA SER A 80 11.97 -15.02 -0.43
C SER A 80 11.75 -16.42 -1.03
N ASN A 81 11.37 -17.42 -0.22
CA ASN A 81 11.19 -18.83 -0.64
C ASN A 81 9.76 -19.34 -0.43
N LEU A 82 8.82 -18.44 -0.12
CA LEU A 82 7.42 -18.79 0.05
C LEU A 82 6.79 -19.05 -1.34
N PRO A 83 6.08 -20.16 -1.56
CA PRO A 83 5.33 -20.38 -2.79
C PRO A 83 4.38 -19.19 -3.07
N ALA A 84 4.13 -18.90 -4.35
CA ALA A 84 3.36 -17.73 -4.74
C ALA A 84 1.96 -17.71 -4.09
N GLU A 85 1.38 -18.88 -3.79
CA GLU A 85 0.09 -19.01 -3.12
C GLU A 85 0.06 -18.54 -1.65
N TYR A 86 1.21 -18.44 -0.99
CA TYR A 86 1.34 -18.04 0.42
C TYR A 86 1.90 -16.63 0.59
N ARG A 87 2.31 -15.98 -0.51
CA ARG A 87 2.88 -14.63 -0.49
C ARG A 87 1.77 -13.60 -0.38
N ALA A 88 1.82 -12.77 0.68
CA ALA A 88 0.86 -11.69 0.86
C ALA A 88 0.81 -10.78 -0.40
N PRO A 89 -0.38 -10.60 -1.03
CA PRO A 89 -0.51 -9.88 -2.28
C PRO A 89 -0.13 -8.42 -2.10
N CYS A 90 0.77 -7.94 -2.95
CA CYS A 90 1.38 -6.61 -2.85
C CYS A 90 1.05 -5.74 -4.06
N PHE A 91 1.18 -4.42 -3.94
CA PHE A 91 0.97 -3.51 -5.07
C PHE A 91 1.91 -3.86 -6.24
N ARG A 92 3.18 -4.13 -5.95
CA ARG A 92 4.19 -4.52 -6.95
C ARG A 92 3.93 -5.92 -7.55
N CYS A 93 3.06 -6.71 -6.96
CA CYS A 93 2.68 -8.01 -7.48
C CYS A 93 1.71 -7.83 -8.66
N LEU A 94 0.89 -6.78 -8.63
CA LEU A 94 0.02 -6.37 -9.75
C LEU A 94 0.76 -5.48 -10.76
N TYR A 95 1.66 -4.62 -10.27
CA TYR A 95 2.39 -3.63 -11.08
C TYR A 95 3.92 -3.78 -10.88
N PRO A 96 4.55 -4.83 -11.45
CA PRO A 96 5.92 -5.22 -11.12
C PRO A 96 6.98 -4.21 -11.51
N VAL A 97 6.78 -3.54 -12.65
CA VAL A 97 7.70 -2.55 -13.20
C VAL A 97 7.05 -1.18 -13.11
N PRO A 98 7.65 -0.21 -12.40
CA PRO A 98 7.14 1.15 -12.37
C PRO A 98 7.18 1.75 -13.78
N PRO A 99 6.12 2.43 -14.24
CA PRO A 99 6.14 3.14 -15.51
C PRO A 99 7.14 4.30 -15.48
N PRO A 100 7.60 4.78 -16.65
CA PRO A 100 8.46 5.96 -16.73
C PRO A 100 7.85 7.17 -16.02
N ALA A 101 8.68 7.96 -15.33
CA ALA A 101 8.20 9.14 -14.60
C ALA A 101 7.47 10.15 -15.49
N SER A 102 7.83 10.22 -16.77
CA SER A 102 7.19 11.11 -17.76
C SER A 102 5.80 10.67 -18.20
N SER A 103 5.39 9.42 -17.94
CA SER A 103 4.09 8.88 -18.36
C SER A 103 3.06 8.83 -17.23
N VAL A 104 3.39 9.35 -16.05
CA VAL A 104 2.53 9.34 -14.87
C VAL A 104 2.18 10.76 -14.49
N GLN A 105 0.89 11.06 -14.39
CA GLN A 105 0.42 12.34 -13.88
C GLN A 105 -0.08 12.15 -12.44
N GLY A 106 0.31 13.07 -11.56
CA GLY A 106 -0.26 13.14 -10.22
C GLY A 106 -1.66 13.76 -10.22
N CYS A 107 -2.37 13.65 -9.08
CA CYS A 107 -3.65 14.36 -8.87
C CYS A 107 -3.52 15.88 -9.09
N SER A 108 -2.38 16.43 -8.67
CA SER A 108 -2.04 17.84 -8.76
C SER A 108 -1.85 18.33 -10.20
N GLU A 109 -1.51 17.44 -11.13
CA GLU A 109 -1.27 17.77 -12.54
C GLU A 109 -2.48 17.46 -13.42
N ALA A 110 -3.11 16.29 -13.22
CA ALA A 110 -4.26 15.86 -14.01
C ALA A 110 -5.61 16.42 -13.49
N GLY A 111 -5.62 16.95 -12.26
CA GLY A 111 -6.81 17.39 -11.55
C GLY A 111 -7.57 16.25 -10.89
N VAL A 112 -8.26 16.57 -9.79
CA VAL A 112 -9.14 15.65 -9.07
C VAL A 112 -10.34 16.41 -8.50
N PHE A 113 -11.54 15.83 -8.64
CA PHE A 113 -12.74 16.36 -8.02
C PHE A 113 -12.69 16.08 -6.52
N GLY A 114 -12.56 17.13 -5.70
CA GLY A 114 -12.19 17.00 -4.27
C GLY A 114 -13.07 16.09 -3.42
N VAL A 115 -14.31 15.82 -3.83
CA VAL A 115 -15.19 14.84 -3.16
C VAL A 115 -14.65 13.41 -3.27
N VAL A 116 -14.02 13.05 -4.41
CA VAL A 116 -13.45 11.73 -4.66
C VAL A 116 -12.39 11.35 -3.62
N PRO A 117 -11.29 12.12 -3.39
CA PRO A 117 -10.31 11.77 -2.37
C PRO A 117 -10.90 11.80 -0.95
N GLY A 118 -11.93 12.63 -0.68
CA GLY A 118 -12.65 12.60 0.59
C GLY A 118 -13.38 11.28 0.84
N ILE A 119 -14.06 10.74 -0.18
CA ILE A 119 -14.71 9.42 -0.12
C ILE A 119 -13.65 8.32 0.01
N ILE A 120 -12.58 8.36 -0.80
CA ILE A 120 -11.51 7.36 -0.76
C ILE A 120 -10.83 7.35 0.61
N GLY A 121 -10.49 8.51 1.19
CA GLY A 121 -9.92 8.59 2.53
C GLY A 121 -10.85 8.01 3.61
N THR A 122 -12.16 8.24 3.48
CA THR A 122 -13.16 7.64 4.39
C THR A 122 -13.21 6.11 4.25
N MET A 123 -13.14 5.59 3.01
CA MET A 123 -13.05 4.15 2.76
C MET A 123 -11.76 3.55 3.33
N GLN A 124 -10.61 4.24 3.18
CA GLN A 124 -9.34 3.81 3.76
C GLN A 124 -9.44 3.72 5.29
N ALA A 125 -10.01 4.74 5.95
CA ALA A 125 -10.21 4.75 7.40
C ALA A 125 -11.11 3.58 7.87
N ALA A 126 -12.16 3.25 7.12
CA ALA A 126 -13.02 2.12 7.44
C ALA A 126 -12.27 0.78 7.39
N GLU A 127 -11.40 0.57 6.39
CA GLU A 127 -10.58 -0.65 6.31
C GLU A 127 -9.52 -0.70 7.41
N VAL A 128 -8.92 0.43 7.79
CA VAL A 128 -8.03 0.52 8.95
C VAL A 128 -8.73 0.06 10.23
N ILE A 129 -9.94 0.57 10.50
CA ILE A 129 -10.71 0.18 11.68
C ILE A 129 -10.99 -1.33 11.65
N LYS A 130 -11.41 -1.88 10.51
CA LYS A 130 -11.65 -3.33 10.36
C LYS A 130 -10.40 -4.15 10.67
N ILE A 131 -9.25 -3.77 10.11
CA ILE A 131 -7.96 -4.45 10.33
C ILE A 131 -7.58 -4.42 11.82
N LEU A 132 -7.64 -3.25 12.46
CA LEU A 132 -7.25 -3.08 13.86
C LEU A 132 -8.19 -3.78 14.84
N THR A 133 -9.47 -3.91 14.50
CA THR A 133 -10.49 -4.50 15.38
C THR A 133 -10.77 -5.99 15.10
N GLY A 134 -10.32 -6.52 13.96
CA GLY A 134 -10.68 -7.87 13.51
C GLY A 134 -12.12 -8.01 13.02
N VAL A 135 -12.88 -6.91 12.89
CA VAL A 135 -14.28 -6.94 12.44
C VAL A 135 -14.36 -7.34 10.97
N GLY A 136 -15.16 -8.36 10.67
CA GLY A 136 -15.35 -8.89 9.32
C GLY A 136 -14.48 -10.09 8.97
N GLY A 137 -13.74 -10.65 9.94
CA GLY A 137 -12.93 -11.87 9.76
C GLY A 137 -11.48 -11.58 9.37
N GLU A 138 -10.72 -12.63 9.03
CA GLU A 138 -9.27 -12.54 8.78
C GLU A 138 -8.90 -12.11 7.34
N PHE A 139 -9.89 -11.98 6.45
CA PHE A 139 -9.68 -11.68 5.03
C PHE A 139 -9.94 -10.20 4.73
N PHE A 140 -8.87 -9.40 4.73
CA PHE A 140 -8.97 -7.95 4.48
C PHE A 140 -8.62 -7.53 3.05
N LEU A 141 -8.30 -8.46 2.14
CA LEU A 141 -8.02 -8.14 0.72
C LEU A 141 -9.28 -7.61 0.02
N THR A 142 -9.44 -6.29 0.03
CA THR A 142 -10.61 -5.60 -0.54
C THR A 142 -10.13 -4.54 -1.50
N THR A 143 -10.73 -4.49 -2.70
CA THR A 143 -10.66 -3.35 -3.61
C THR A 143 -12.03 -2.71 -3.72
N LYS A 144 -12.10 -1.38 -3.58
CA LYS A 144 -13.30 -0.58 -3.79
C LYS A 144 -12.99 0.50 -4.82
N SER A 145 -13.84 0.61 -5.84
CA SER A 145 -13.74 1.64 -6.86
C SER A 145 -14.92 2.58 -6.76
N LEU A 146 -14.65 3.86 -6.95
CA LEU A 146 -15.62 4.93 -7.06
C LEU A 146 -15.62 5.41 -8.51
N TRP A 147 -16.79 5.35 -9.15
CA TRP A 147 -17.00 5.81 -10.53
C TRP A 147 -15.98 5.23 -11.52
N SER A 148 -16.04 3.91 -11.72
CA SER A 148 -15.33 3.22 -12.80
C SER A 148 -16.31 3.06 -13.96
N PHE A 149 -16.13 3.84 -15.04
CA PHE A 149 -16.98 3.78 -16.24
C PHE A 149 -16.33 2.94 -17.34
#